data_AF-A0A0Q8MUN9-F1
#
_entry.id   AF-A0A0Q8MUN9-F1
#
_cell.length_a   1.000
_cell.length_b   1.000
_cell.length_c   1.000
_cell.angle_alpha   90.00
_cell.angle_beta   90.00
_cell.angle_gamma   90.00
#
_symmetry.space_group_name_H-M   'P 1'
#
loop_
_entity.id
_entity.type
_entity.pdbx_description
1 polymer ?
#
loop_
_entity_poly.entity_id
_entity_poly.type
_entity_poly.pdbx_seq_one_letter_code
_entity_poly.pdbx_strand_id
1 'polypeptide(L)'
;MTRRSWPRQIAVVAVAALVLMTPSLLWGPGAADSAIYNYVWTKQFGELLGQGVLYPRWLPHSWGGLGSPAFYFYPPLAFYVSGLLDLAGLTTLQAINGAALLAMFASGVTMSAWLRFKGANPLWALLYMAAPYHLYDWYGRAGLAEFSAFAWLPLVALALDAQPRRWATPLLAISFAGLVMTHLPAALLTSVGLIAPMVVRRREHLAAYAFAGFLGLGLSAIYLLPALTLQHHISTAAMTSGIYRPANWAPWGPYAALWVAPFALAPVALAAGGRRWFWLGVVVFGAAMSLAVIPMVWSLPGLDRVQFPWRMLVVVEFAAVTAAALGPPRLVFAALALALSAVPYARLFEVSSQALHLRYAADTERDLPDAPEYLPAGSDLSGLTASNRVPDLNKAATPTLSDRPVAQTRWGAWISGLFLALLAAICGPRLRPRARVKRSRAG
;
A
#
# COMPACT_ATOMS: atom_id res chain seq x y z
N MET A 1 -10.80 1.84 -28.29
CA MET A 1 -9.36 1.78 -28.61
C MET A 1 -8.93 0.33 -28.84
N THR A 2 -8.24 0.04 -29.95
CA THR A 2 -7.83 -1.32 -30.36
C THR A 2 -6.73 -1.91 -29.46
N ARG A 3 -6.56 -3.24 -29.45
CA ARG A 3 -5.47 -3.94 -28.72
C ARG A 3 -4.07 -3.37 -29.03
N ARG A 4 -3.88 -2.76 -30.22
CA ARG A 4 -2.63 -2.12 -30.65
C ARG A 4 -2.21 -0.89 -29.82
N SER A 5 -3.13 -0.28 -29.07
CA SER A 5 -2.83 0.89 -28.22
C SER A 5 -2.18 0.57 -26.88
N TRP A 6 -2.22 -0.68 -26.43
CA TRP A 6 -1.76 -1.06 -25.08
C TRP A 6 -0.25 -0.94 -24.88
N PRO A 7 0.63 -1.42 -25.79
CA PRO A 7 2.07 -1.25 -25.63
C PRO A 7 2.49 0.23 -25.54
N ARG A 8 1.84 1.10 -26.33
CA ARG A 8 2.08 2.55 -26.27
C ARG A 8 1.69 3.13 -24.90
N GLN A 9 0.53 2.73 -24.36
CA GLN A 9 0.11 3.16 -23.02
C GLN A 9 1.12 2.71 -21.95
N ILE A 10 1.60 1.48 -22.02
CA ILE A 10 2.60 0.96 -21.07
C ILE A 10 3.90 1.75 -21.18
N ALA A 11 4.37 2.07 -22.39
CA ALA A 11 5.55 2.91 -22.57
C ALA A 11 5.36 4.31 -21.99
N VAL A 12 4.20 4.95 -22.21
CA VAL A 12 3.88 6.26 -21.62
C VAL A 12 3.89 6.19 -20.09
N VAL A 13 3.29 5.15 -19.49
CA VAL A 13 3.32 4.94 -18.04
C VAL A 13 4.74 4.69 -17.52
N ALA A 14 5.56 3.94 -18.25
CA ALA A 14 6.96 3.70 -17.87
C ALA A 14 7.78 4.99 -17.86
N VAL A 15 7.65 5.81 -18.91
CA VAL A 15 8.31 7.13 -18.98
C VAL A 15 7.82 8.03 -17.86
N ALA A 16 6.52 8.09 -17.59
CA ALA A 16 5.98 8.88 -16.50
C ALA A 16 6.49 8.42 -15.13
N ALA A 17 6.57 7.11 -14.88
CA ALA A 17 7.13 6.57 -13.64
C ALA A 17 8.59 6.98 -13.46
N LEU A 18 9.41 6.89 -14.51
CA LEU A 18 10.81 7.33 -14.47
C LEU A 18 10.92 8.83 -14.18
N VAL A 19 10.13 9.67 -14.87
CA VAL A 19 10.14 11.12 -14.65
C VAL A 19 9.73 11.48 -13.22
N LEU A 20 8.62 10.91 -12.74
CA LEU A 20 8.12 11.19 -11.40
C LEU A 20 9.04 10.68 -10.29
N MET A 21 9.80 9.62 -10.55
CA MET A 21 10.77 9.04 -9.61
C MET A 21 12.20 9.59 -9.79
N THR A 22 12.44 10.46 -10.77
CA THR A 22 13.79 10.95 -11.11
C THR A 22 14.52 11.53 -9.90
N PRO A 23 13.91 12.39 -9.05
CA PRO A 23 14.58 12.88 -7.85
C PRO A 23 15.11 11.75 -6.96
N SER A 24 14.25 10.78 -6.64
CA SER A 24 14.61 9.63 -5.80
C SER A 24 15.72 8.78 -6.43
N LEU A 25 15.68 8.58 -7.75
CA LEU A 25 16.65 7.77 -8.48
C LEU A 25 18.04 8.42 -8.55
N LEU A 26 18.11 9.76 -8.62
CA LEU A 26 19.38 10.49 -8.69
C LEU A 26 20.03 10.69 -7.31
N TRP A 27 19.23 10.88 -6.28
CA TRP A 27 19.72 11.33 -4.96
C TRP A 27 19.46 10.34 -3.82
N GLY A 28 18.78 9.22 -4.09
CA GLY A 28 18.37 8.26 -3.08
C GLY A 28 16.95 8.51 -2.54
N PRO A 29 16.39 7.58 -1.74
CA PRO A 29 15.05 7.72 -1.16
C PRO A 29 14.91 8.81 -0.09
N GLY A 30 15.98 9.57 0.19
CA GLY A 30 16.04 10.61 1.23
C GLY A 30 15.98 10.06 2.65
N ALA A 31 15.93 10.95 3.64
CA ALA A 31 15.71 10.62 5.06
C ALA A 31 14.35 11.14 5.56
N ALA A 32 13.28 10.61 4.99
CA ALA A 32 11.90 10.86 5.42
C ALA A 32 11.44 9.90 6.55
N ASP A 33 10.23 10.09 7.07
CA ASP A 33 9.69 9.40 8.26
C ASP A 33 10.00 7.89 8.35
N SER A 34 9.81 7.15 7.26
CA SER A 34 9.98 5.68 7.24
C SER A 34 11.30 5.22 6.62
N ALA A 35 12.17 6.15 6.22
CA ALA A 35 13.36 5.87 5.42
C ALA A 35 14.35 4.95 6.15
N ILE A 36 14.55 5.17 7.45
CA ILE A 36 15.41 4.34 8.29
C ILE A 36 14.92 2.88 8.37
N TYR A 37 13.61 2.68 8.55
CA TYR A 37 13.01 1.34 8.60
C TYR A 37 13.10 0.66 7.23
N ASN A 38 12.88 1.39 6.14
CA ASN A 38 13.05 0.83 4.80
C ASN A 38 14.48 0.31 4.60
N TYR A 39 15.50 1.07 5.01
CA TYR A 39 16.89 0.64 4.93
C TYR A 39 17.13 -0.64 5.73
N VAL A 40 16.81 -0.61 7.03
CA VAL A 40 17.08 -1.71 7.96
C VAL A 40 16.34 -2.98 7.55
N TRP A 41 15.08 -2.83 7.14
CA TRP A 41 14.25 -3.96 6.72
C TRP A 41 14.69 -4.49 5.35
N THR A 42 14.88 -3.65 4.33
CA THR A 42 15.28 -4.13 2.99
C THR A 42 16.61 -4.88 3.03
N LYS A 43 17.62 -4.33 3.74
CA LYS A 43 18.95 -4.95 3.85
C LYS A 43 18.87 -6.35 4.45
N GLN A 44 18.29 -6.46 5.64
CA GLN A 44 18.17 -7.75 6.32
C GLN A 44 17.25 -8.72 5.58
N PHE A 45 16.20 -8.24 4.91
CA PHE A 45 15.31 -9.09 4.11
C PHE A 45 16.07 -9.71 2.93
N GLY A 46 16.90 -8.93 2.23
CA GLY A 46 17.76 -9.42 1.14
C GLY A 46 18.79 -10.45 1.63
N GLU A 47 19.50 -10.15 2.72
CA GLU A 47 20.47 -11.05 3.35
C GLU A 47 19.84 -12.39 3.75
N LEU A 48 18.68 -12.36 4.43
CA LEU A 48 17.96 -13.55 4.88
C LEU A 48 17.42 -14.39 3.72
N LEU A 49 16.91 -13.76 2.65
CA LEU A 49 16.52 -14.47 1.43
C LEU A 49 17.73 -15.19 0.80
N GLY A 50 18.90 -14.54 0.77
CA GLY A 50 20.15 -15.14 0.29
C GLY A 50 20.62 -16.35 1.11
N GLN A 51 20.25 -16.39 2.40
CA GLN A 51 20.49 -17.52 3.30
C GLN A 51 19.43 -18.64 3.20
N GLY A 52 18.46 -18.51 2.30
CA GLY A 52 17.39 -19.49 2.10
C GLY A 52 16.17 -19.31 3.01
N VAL A 53 16.09 -18.22 3.78
CA VAL A 53 14.91 -17.90 4.60
C VAL A 53 13.82 -17.31 3.71
N LEU A 54 12.93 -18.18 3.20
CA LEU A 54 11.89 -17.78 2.23
C LEU A 54 10.89 -16.74 2.75
N TYR A 55 10.68 -16.67 4.06
CA TYR A 55 9.89 -15.62 4.71
C TYR A 55 10.67 -15.08 5.91
N PRO A 56 11.48 -14.02 5.71
CA PRO A 56 12.14 -13.27 6.77
C PRO A 56 11.10 -12.67 7.71
N ARG A 57 10.96 -13.26 8.90
CA ARG A 57 10.04 -12.78 9.96
C ARG A 57 10.77 -12.15 11.13
N TRP A 58 11.97 -12.66 11.41
CA TRP A 58 12.89 -12.20 12.43
C TRP A 58 14.08 -11.53 11.75
N LEU A 59 14.42 -10.32 12.17
CA LEU A 59 15.52 -9.52 11.67
C LEU A 59 16.64 -9.53 12.71
N PRO A 60 17.67 -10.39 12.58
CA PRO A 60 18.61 -10.68 13.67
C PRO A 60 19.57 -9.55 13.99
N HIS A 61 19.84 -8.64 13.05
CA HIS A 61 20.81 -7.56 13.23
C HIS A 61 20.17 -6.26 13.73
N SER A 62 18.84 -6.18 13.75
CA SER A 62 18.12 -5.05 14.33
C SER A 62 18.56 -4.78 15.78
N TRP A 63 18.60 -3.51 16.17
CA TRP A 63 19.00 -3.08 17.52
C TRP A 63 20.39 -3.56 17.94
N GLY A 64 21.38 -3.43 17.05
CA GLY A 64 22.76 -3.84 17.32
C GLY A 64 22.91 -5.36 17.55
N GLY A 65 22.02 -6.17 16.99
CA GLY A 65 22.05 -7.64 17.11
C GLY A 65 21.12 -8.24 18.17
N LEU A 66 20.27 -7.44 18.82
CA LEU A 66 19.23 -7.98 19.73
C LEU A 66 18.07 -8.65 18.97
N GLY A 67 17.89 -8.27 17.71
CA GLY A 67 16.88 -8.82 16.82
C GLY A 67 15.52 -8.12 16.92
N SER A 68 14.66 -8.37 15.92
CA SER A 68 13.33 -7.74 15.80
C SER A 68 12.31 -8.66 15.12
N PRO A 69 11.09 -8.79 15.66
CA PRO A 69 10.01 -9.58 15.05
C PRO A 69 9.18 -8.78 14.03
N ALA A 70 9.72 -7.71 13.42
CA ALA A 70 8.95 -6.76 12.60
C ALA A 70 7.99 -7.43 11.60
N PHE A 71 8.46 -8.43 10.84
CA PHE A 71 7.67 -9.11 9.80
C PHE A 71 6.73 -10.22 10.31
N TYR A 72 6.62 -10.42 11.62
CA TYR A 72 5.44 -11.07 12.20
C TYR A 72 4.22 -10.15 12.18
N PHE A 73 4.42 -8.83 12.23
CA PHE A 73 3.37 -7.83 12.44
C PHE A 73 3.23 -6.84 11.25
N TYR A 74 4.31 -6.67 10.48
CA TYR A 74 4.35 -5.78 9.33
C TYR A 74 4.12 -6.54 8.01
N PRO A 75 3.32 -5.99 7.07
CA PRO A 75 3.06 -6.65 5.78
C PRO A 75 4.34 -6.79 4.92
N PRO A 76 4.65 -7.99 4.39
CA PRO A 76 5.96 -8.24 3.79
C PRO A 76 6.07 -7.93 2.30
N LEU A 77 4.96 -7.71 1.57
CA LEU A 77 4.98 -7.80 0.10
C LEU A 77 5.86 -6.73 -0.57
N ALA A 78 5.86 -5.50 -0.06
CA ALA A 78 6.76 -4.45 -0.55
C ALA A 78 8.24 -4.79 -0.30
N PHE A 79 8.52 -5.46 0.82
CA PHE A 79 9.88 -5.84 1.25
C PHE A 79 10.41 -7.08 0.56
N TYR A 80 9.53 -7.97 0.09
CA TYR A 80 9.92 -8.99 -0.89
C TYR A 80 10.46 -8.34 -2.17
N VAL A 81 9.81 -7.30 -2.69
CA VAL A 81 10.28 -6.62 -3.91
C VAL A 81 11.63 -5.95 -3.67
N SER A 82 11.77 -5.15 -2.61
CA SER A 82 13.04 -4.49 -2.32
C SER A 82 14.14 -5.49 -1.95
N GLY A 83 13.85 -6.50 -1.12
CA GLY A 83 14.82 -7.48 -0.67
C GLY A 83 15.31 -8.38 -1.80
N LEU A 84 14.46 -8.72 -2.78
CA LEU A 84 14.89 -9.44 -3.99
C LEU A 84 15.80 -8.59 -4.89
N LEU A 85 15.56 -7.27 -4.98
CA LEU A 85 16.43 -6.36 -5.71
C LEU A 85 17.79 -6.18 -5.02
N ASP A 86 17.80 -6.11 -3.69
CA ASP A 86 19.02 -6.08 -2.87
C ASP A 86 19.81 -7.38 -3.04
N LEU A 87 19.15 -8.54 -2.92
CA LEU A 87 19.73 -9.87 -3.18
C LEU A 87 20.28 -10.00 -4.62
N ALA A 88 19.66 -9.32 -5.59
CA ALA A 88 20.14 -9.30 -6.98
C ALA A 88 21.40 -8.45 -7.19
N GLY A 89 21.95 -7.84 -6.14
CA GLY A 89 23.20 -7.09 -6.16
C GLY A 89 23.05 -5.58 -6.27
N LEU A 90 21.83 -5.04 -6.20
CA LEU A 90 21.65 -3.60 -6.01
C LEU A 90 22.04 -3.22 -4.58
N THR A 91 22.61 -2.02 -4.40
CA THR A 91 22.74 -1.48 -3.04
C THR A 91 21.36 -1.32 -2.40
N THR A 92 21.25 -1.42 -1.08
CA THR A 92 19.96 -1.31 -0.36
C THR A 92 19.17 -0.07 -0.74
N LEU A 93 19.83 1.08 -0.91
CA LEU A 93 19.17 2.31 -1.35
C LEU A 93 18.64 2.22 -2.79
N GLN A 94 19.41 1.63 -3.71
CA GLN A 94 18.97 1.37 -5.08
C GLN A 94 17.81 0.37 -5.11
N ALA A 95 17.83 -0.64 -4.24
CA ALA A 95 16.77 -1.64 -4.12
C ALA A 95 15.45 -1.04 -3.62
N ILE A 96 15.50 -0.15 -2.62
CA ILE A 96 14.35 0.61 -2.12
C ILE A 96 13.77 1.50 -3.24
N ASN A 97 14.63 2.26 -3.91
CA ASN A 97 14.23 3.11 -5.04
C ASN A 97 13.65 2.30 -6.20
N GLY A 98 14.23 1.14 -6.50
CA GLY A 98 13.76 0.23 -7.53
C GLY A 98 12.37 -0.32 -7.20
N ALA A 99 12.15 -0.72 -5.94
CA ALA A 99 10.84 -1.16 -5.48
C ALA A 99 9.78 -0.04 -5.58
N ALA A 100 10.13 1.19 -5.18
CA ALA A 100 9.25 2.35 -5.34
C ALA A 100 8.96 2.66 -6.82
N LEU A 101 9.96 2.62 -7.70
CA LEU A 101 9.77 2.79 -9.14
C LEU A 101 8.81 1.75 -9.72
N LEU A 102 8.95 0.49 -9.32
CA LEU A 102 8.05 -0.59 -9.73
C LEU A 102 6.62 -0.39 -9.20
N ALA A 103 6.47 0.09 -7.96
CA ALA A 103 5.17 0.44 -7.37
C ALA A 103 4.48 1.58 -8.14
N MET A 104 5.21 2.68 -8.41
CA MET A 104 4.71 3.81 -9.19
C MET A 104 4.31 3.37 -10.62
N PHE A 105 5.14 2.58 -11.28
CA PHE A 105 4.81 1.99 -12.59
C PHE A 105 3.56 1.12 -12.53
N ALA A 106 3.47 0.21 -11.55
CA ALA A 106 2.32 -0.68 -11.37
C ALA A 106 1.01 0.11 -11.12
N SER A 107 1.06 1.21 -10.36
CA SER A 107 -0.10 2.09 -10.14
C SER A 107 -0.65 2.66 -11.45
N GLY A 108 0.22 3.11 -12.36
CA GLY A 108 -0.18 3.65 -13.65
C GLY A 108 -0.75 2.58 -14.58
N VAL A 109 -0.18 1.37 -14.58
CA VAL A 109 -0.65 0.25 -15.40
C VAL A 109 -2.03 -0.22 -14.95
N THR A 110 -2.20 -0.42 -13.65
CA THR A 110 -3.47 -0.90 -13.07
C THR A 110 -4.57 0.14 -13.21
N MET A 111 -4.26 1.43 -12.99
CA MET A 111 -5.19 2.53 -13.25
C MET A 111 -5.56 2.64 -14.74
N SER A 112 -4.60 2.48 -15.65
CA SER A 112 -4.87 2.44 -17.09
C SER A 112 -5.81 1.29 -17.47
N ALA A 113 -5.67 0.12 -16.83
CA ALA A 113 -6.54 -1.02 -17.05
C ALA A 113 -7.97 -0.75 -16.57
N TRP A 114 -8.12 -0.18 -15.37
CA TRP A 114 -9.42 0.24 -14.81
C TRP A 114 -10.13 1.25 -15.71
N LEU A 115 -9.44 2.33 -16.11
CA LEU A 115 -10.04 3.38 -16.94
C LEU A 115 -10.48 2.85 -18.31
N ARG A 116 -9.68 1.99 -18.94
CA ARG A 116 -10.07 1.32 -20.19
C ARG A 116 -11.28 0.42 -20.01
N PHE A 117 -11.35 -0.32 -18.90
CA PHE A 117 -12.50 -1.14 -18.57
C PHE A 117 -13.78 -0.30 -18.47
N LYS A 118 -13.67 0.91 -17.92
CA LYS A 118 -14.77 1.88 -17.84
C LYS A 118 -15.06 2.64 -19.13
N GLY A 119 -14.29 2.41 -20.20
CA GLY A 119 -14.41 3.12 -21.47
C GLY A 119 -13.85 4.55 -21.45
N ALA A 120 -13.11 4.93 -20.41
CA ALA A 120 -12.44 6.22 -20.29
C ALA A 120 -11.07 6.23 -20.98
N ASN A 121 -10.51 7.43 -21.18
CA ASN A 121 -9.16 7.59 -21.70
C ASN A 121 -8.12 7.12 -20.65
N PRO A 122 -7.27 6.12 -20.94
CA PRO A 122 -6.27 5.65 -19.98
C PRO A 122 -5.18 6.67 -19.62
N LEU A 123 -5.02 7.75 -20.40
CA LEU A 123 -4.05 8.81 -20.08
C LEU A 123 -4.35 9.51 -18.74
N TRP A 124 -5.57 9.46 -18.24
CA TRP A 124 -5.89 9.93 -16.89
C TRP A 124 -5.14 9.16 -15.78
N ALA A 125 -4.59 7.98 -16.07
CA ALA A 125 -3.70 7.28 -15.15
C ALA A 125 -2.44 8.09 -14.80
N LEU A 126 -2.00 8.99 -15.69
CA LEU A 126 -0.88 9.90 -15.39
C LEU A 126 -1.20 10.86 -14.26
N LEU A 127 -2.45 11.33 -14.17
CA LEU A 127 -2.90 12.16 -13.06
C LEU A 127 -2.98 11.38 -11.73
N TYR A 128 -3.25 10.07 -11.79
CA TYR A 128 -3.21 9.20 -10.61
C TYR A 128 -1.77 8.94 -10.12
N MET A 129 -0.84 8.77 -11.05
CA MET A 129 0.59 8.66 -10.73
C MET A 129 1.13 9.96 -10.14
N ALA A 130 0.75 11.10 -10.73
CA ALA A 130 1.09 12.43 -10.24
C ALA A 130 0.07 12.99 -9.23
N ALA A 131 -0.66 12.13 -8.51
CA ALA A 131 -1.59 12.65 -7.52
C ALA A 131 -0.80 13.21 -6.31
N PRO A 132 -1.17 14.36 -5.74
CA PRO A 132 -0.32 15.05 -4.77
C PRO A 132 0.04 14.22 -3.53
N TYR A 133 -0.91 13.47 -2.97
CA TYR A 133 -0.67 12.60 -1.83
C TYR A 133 0.13 11.36 -2.22
N HIS A 134 -0.13 10.77 -3.39
CA HIS A 134 0.70 9.67 -3.90
C HIS A 134 2.19 10.03 -3.96
N LEU A 135 2.53 11.22 -4.47
CA LEU A 135 3.91 11.70 -4.50
C LEU A 135 4.41 12.07 -3.09
N TYR A 136 3.59 12.75 -2.29
CA TYR A 136 3.95 13.12 -0.92
C TYR A 136 4.19 11.92 0.00
N ASP A 137 3.47 10.81 -0.20
CA ASP A 137 3.68 9.59 0.57
C ASP A 137 5.08 9.03 0.36
N TRP A 138 5.59 9.07 -0.86
CA TRP A 138 6.96 8.67 -1.14
C TRP A 138 7.96 9.70 -0.64
N TYR A 139 7.88 10.92 -1.15
CA TYR A 139 8.93 11.92 -0.93
C TYR A 139 8.91 12.54 0.47
N GLY A 140 7.72 12.65 1.07
CA GLY A 140 7.53 13.24 2.38
C GLY A 140 7.62 12.22 3.51
N ARG A 141 7.26 10.96 3.27
CA ARG A 141 7.14 9.93 4.33
C ARG A 141 7.98 8.69 4.09
N ALA A 142 8.51 8.50 2.88
CA ALA A 142 9.11 7.25 2.41
C ALA A 142 8.25 6.02 2.72
N GLY A 143 6.92 6.14 2.63
CA GLY A 143 5.98 5.10 3.02
C GLY A 143 5.93 3.94 2.03
N LEU A 144 7.02 3.19 1.80
CA LEU A 144 7.16 2.20 0.72
C LEU A 144 5.96 1.24 0.61
N ALA A 145 5.49 0.74 1.74
CA ALA A 145 4.32 -0.12 1.84
C ALA A 145 3.03 0.60 1.42
N GLU A 146 2.78 1.80 1.94
CA GLU A 146 1.60 2.59 1.60
C GLU A 146 1.62 3.06 0.15
N PHE A 147 2.76 3.53 -0.33
CA PHE A 147 3.02 3.90 -1.72
C PHE A 147 2.73 2.74 -2.68
N SER A 148 3.17 1.53 -2.32
CA SER A 148 2.87 0.31 -3.08
C SER A 148 1.38 -0.06 -3.09
N ALA A 149 0.61 0.40 -2.10
CA ALA A 149 -0.82 0.09 -2.01
C ALA A 149 -1.64 0.70 -3.15
N PHE A 150 -1.19 1.82 -3.74
CA PHE A 150 -1.85 2.49 -4.87
C PHE A 150 -2.06 1.56 -6.08
N ALA A 151 -1.17 0.58 -6.29
CA ALA A 151 -1.32 -0.37 -7.40
C ALA A 151 -2.53 -1.31 -7.25
N TRP A 152 -3.02 -1.54 -6.03
CA TRP A 152 -4.08 -2.51 -5.79
C TRP A 152 -5.48 -1.93 -5.94
N LEU A 153 -5.68 -0.64 -5.64
CA LEU A 153 -7.01 -0.02 -5.65
C LEU A 153 -7.72 -0.14 -7.02
N PRO A 154 -7.06 0.17 -8.15
CA PRO A 154 -7.70 0.02 -9.46
C PRO A 154 -8.08 -1.43 -9.78
N LEU A 155 -7.26 -2.42 -9.35
CA LEU A 155 -7.55 -3.83 -9.57
C LEU A 155 -8.74 -4.31 -8.74
N VAL A 156 -8.85 -3.86 -7.47
CA VAL A 156 -10.01 -4.11 -6.61
C VAL A 156 -11.28 -3.55 -7.24
N ALA A 157 -11.27 -2.28 -7.67
CA ALA A 157 -12.42 -1.65 -8.30
C ALA A 157 -12.80 -2.34 -9.63
N LEU A 158 -11.80 -2.68 -10.45
CA LEU A 158 -11.97 -3.41 -11.70
C LEU A 158 -12.64 -4.77 -11.46
N ALA A 159 -12.13 -5.54 -10.51
CA ALA A 159 -12.67 -6.86 -10.18
C ALA A 159 -14.09 -6.80 -9.62
N LEU A 160 -14.41 -5.82 -8.76
CA LEU A 160 -15.77 -5.59 -8.27
C LEU A 160 -16.72 -5.27 -9.44
N ASP A 161 -16.36 -4.31 -10.30
CA ASP A 161 -17.22 -3.83 -11.38
C ASP A 161 -17.29 -4.80 -12.57
N ALA A 162 -16.40 -5.80 -12.63
CA ALA A 162 -16.37 -6.81 -13.68
C ALA A 162 -17.21 -8.06 -13.41
N GLN A 163 -17.79 -8.22 -12.21
CA GLN A 163 -18.69 -9.32 -11.92
C GLN A 163 -19.87 -9.37 -12.91
N PRO A 164 -20.34 -10.57 -13.31
CA PRO A 164 -19.93 -11.91 -12.85
C PRO A 164 -18.86 -12.58 -13.76
N ARG A 165 -17.95 -11.83 -14.39
CA ARG A 165 -16.93 -12.44 -15.27
C ARG A 165 -16.08 -13.44 -14.49
N ARG A 166 -15.81 -14.61 -15.08
CA ARG A 166 -15.06 -15.72 -14.45
C ARG A 166 -13.70 -15.34 -13.83
N TRP A 167 -13.04 -14.31 -14.34
CA TRP A 167 -11.74 -13.83 -13.84
C TRP A 167 -11.88 -12.80 -12.71
N ALA A 168 -13.07 -12.24 -12.49
CA ALA A 168 -13.30 -11.14 -11.56
C ALA A 168 -13.13 -11.59 -10.10
N THR A 169 -13.69 -12.75 -9.73
CA THR A 169 -13.58 -13.27 -8.35
C THR A 169 -12.13 -13.62 -7.97
N PRO A 170 -11.36 -14.38 -8.79
CA PRO A 170 -9.94 -14.58 -8.51
C PRO A 170 -9.14 -13.29 -8.46
N LEU A 171 -9.39 -12.35 -9.37
CA LEU A 171 -8.69 -11.06 -9.36
C LEU A 171 -9.00 -10.26 -8.09
N LEU A 172 -10.25 -10.26 -7.63
CA LEU A 172 -10.65 -9.58 -6.38
C LEU A 172 -9.95 -10.20 -5.18
N ALA A 173 -9.92 -11.54 -5.09
CA ALA A 173 -9.24 -12.26 -4.01
C ALA A 173 -7.74 -11.94 -3.98
N ILE A 174 -7.06 -12.00 -5.13
CA ILE A 174 -5.62 -11.70 -5.25
C ILE A 174 -5.34 -10.23 -4.95
N SER A 175 -6.16 -9.31 -5.47
CA SER A 175 -5.93 -7.87 -5.25
C SER A 175 -6.16 -7.48 -3.79
N PHE A 176 -7.16 -8.07 -3.15
CA PHE A 176 -7.42 -7.83 -1.72
C PHE A 176 -6.32 -8.44 -0.84
N ALA A 177 -5.89 -9.67 -1.12
CA ALA A 177 -4.75 -10.29 -0.44
C ALA A 177 -3.46 -9.47 -0.63
N GLY A 178 -3.19 -9.03 -1.86
CA GLY A 178 -2.06 -8.17 -2.19
C GLY A 178 -2.10 -6.86 -1.41
N LEU A 179 -3.26 -6.22 -1.32
CA LEU A 179 -3.44 -5.00 -0.53
C LEU A 179 -3.20 -5.24 0.97
N VAL A 180 -3.75 -6.32 1.55
CA VAL A 180 -3.52 -6.71 2.96
C VAL A 180 -2.04 -6.98 3.23
N MET A 181 -1.37 -7.72 2.35
CA MET A 181 0.05 -8.08 2.48
C MET A 181 1.01 -6.95 2.09
N THR A 182 0.49 -5.85 1.53
CA THR A 182 1.27 -4.65 1.20
C THR A 182 1.14 -3.60 2.30
N HIS A 183 -0.09 -3.24 2.69
CA HIS A 183 -0.33 -2.21 3.70
C HIS A 183 -1.70 -2.37 4.35
N LEU A 184 -1.73 -2.96 5.55
CA LEU A 184 -2.97 -3.30 6.27
C LEU A 184 -3.87 -2.07 6.57
N PRO A 185 -3.36 -0.90 6.98
CA PRO A 185 -4.21 0.29 7.15
C PRO A 185 -4.89 0.74 5.85
N ALA A 186 -4.17 0.70 4.72
CA ALA A 186 -4.77 1.03 3.42
C ALA A 186 -5.82 -0.02 3.01
N ALA A 187 -5.61 -1.30 3.34
CA ALA A 187 -6.60 -2.35 3.11
C ALA A 187 -7.90 -2.09 3.88
N LEU A 188 -7.80 -1.71 5.16
CA LEU A 188 -8.97 -1.36 5.98
C LEU A 188 -9.70 -0.14 5.42
N LEU A 189 -8.98 0.95 5.14
CA LEU A 189 -9.58 2.18 4.61
C LEU A 189 -10.19 2.00 3.22
N THR A 190 -9.55 1.21 2.35
CA THR A 190 -10.10 0.83 1.04
C THR A 190 -11.35 -0.02 1.21
N SER A 191 -11.38 -0.91 2.21
CA SER A 191 -12.57 -1.74 2.50
C SER A 191 -13.78 -0.89 2.85
N VAL A 192 -13.61 0.11 3.74
CA VAL A 192 -14.70 1.00 4.18
C VAL A 192 -15.05 2.04 3.12
N GLY A 193 -14.05 2.69 2.53
CA GLY A 193 -14.24 3.84 1.66
C GLY A 193 -14.48 3.54 0.19
N LEU A 194 -14.13 2.33 -0.29
CA LEU A 194 -14.28 1.94 -1.69
C LEU A 194 -15.05 0.64 -1.88
N ILE A 195 -14.61 -0.45 -1.24
CA ILE A 195 -15.20 -1.79 -1.43
C ILE A 195 -16.66 -1.79 -0.96
N ALA A 196 -16.91 -1.39 0.28
CA ALA A 196 -18.26 -1.37 0.86
C ALA A 196 -19.26 -0.56 0.00
N PRO A 197 -19.01 0.70 -0.39
CA PRO A 197 -19.95 1.44 -1.23
C PRO A 197 -20.15 0.82 -2.63
N MET A 198 -19.09 0.23 -3.22
CA MET A 198 -19.23 -0.47 -4.51
C MET A 198 -20.06 -1.76 -4.39
N VAL A 199 -19.88 -2.53 -3.31
CA VAL A 199 -20.64 -3.75 -3.01
C VAL A 199 -22.12 -3.42 -2.79
N VAL A 200 -22.43 -2.38 -2.01
CA VAL A 200 -23.82 -1.94 -1.75
C VAL A 200 -24.55 -1.59 -3.05
N ARG A 201 -23.87 -0.92 -4.00
CA ARG A 201 -24.43 -0.55 -5.31
C ARG A 201 -24.72 -1.76 -6.21
N ARG A 202 -24.03 -2.89 -5.99
CA ARG A 202 -24.03 -4.09 -6.85
C ARG A 202 -24.32 -5.35 -6.02
N ARG A 203 -25.29 -5.24 -5.10
CA ARG A 203 -25.62 -6.26 -4.09
C ARG A 203 -26.01 -7.62 -4.69
N GLU A 204 -26.42 -7.66 -5.94
CA GLU A 204 -26.72 -8.89 -6.69
C GLU A 204 -25.53 -9.86 -6.79
N HIS A 205 -24.31 -9.39 -6.54
CA HIS A 205 -23.09 -10.23 -6.55
C HIS A 205 -22.50 -10.45 -5.15
N LEU A 206 -23.26 -10.21 -4.06
CA LEU A 206 -22.77 -10.29 -2.68
C LEU A 206 -22.07 -11.62 -2.36
N ALA A 207 -22.62 -12.75 -2.82
CA ALA A 207 -22.01 -14.06 -2.62
C ALA A 207 -20.62 -14.17 -3.27
N ALA A 208 -20.44 -13.62 -4.48
CA ALA A 208 -19.16 -13.62 -5.17
C ALA A 208 -18.13 -12.70 -4.47
N TYR A 209 -18.58 -11.55 -3.95
CA TYR A 209 -17.72 -10.67 -3.17
C TYR A 209 -17.30 -11.29 -1.83
N ALA A 210 -18.25 -11.91 -1.11
CA ALA A 210 -17.98 -12.59 0.15
C ALA A 210 -17.00 -13.75 -0.06
N PHE A 211 -17.20 -14.55 -1.11
CA PHE A 211 -16.29 -15.63 -1.46
C PHE A 211 -14.89 -15.12 -1.86
N ALA A 212 -14.80 -14.05 -2.65
CA ALA A 212 -13.52 -13.42 -2.97
C ALA A 212 -12.82 -12.85 -1.74
N GLY A 213 -13.57 -12.24 -0.81
CA GLY A 213 -13.05 -11.73 0.46
C GLY A 213 -12.52 -12.86 1.35
N PHE A 214 -13.27 -13.96 1.47
CA PHE A 214 -12.82 -15.17 2.17
C PHE A 214 -11.52 -15.71 1.56
N LEU A 215 -11.44 -15.84 0.24
CA LEU A 215 -10.21 -16.28 -0.43
C LEU A 215 -9.07 -15.28 -0.21
N GLY A 216 -9.31 -13.97 -0.31
CA GLY A 216 -8.28 -12.96 -0.10
C GLY A 216 -7.72 -12.95 1.33
N LEU A 217 -8.58 -13.12 2.34
CA LEU A 217 -8.17 -13.32 3.72
C LEU A 217 -7.39 -14.64 3.90
N GLY A 218 -7.84 -15.72 3.26
CA GLY A 218 -7.12 -17.00 3.26
C GLY A 218 -5.72 -16.91 2.65
N LEU A 219 -5.57 -16.21 1.53
CA LEU A 219 -4.28 -16.00 0.85
C LEU A 219 -3.33 -15.13 1.69
N SER A 220 -3.85 -14.18 2.45
CA SER A 220 -3.06 -13.29 3.33
C SER A 220 -2.86 -13.84 4.74
N ALA A 221 -3.49 -14.96 5.09
CA ALA A 221 -3.48 -15.55 6.44
C ALA A 221 -2.07 -15.87 6.97
N ILE A 222 -1.12 -16.19 6.09
CA ILE A 222 0.28 -16.46 6.46
C ILE A 222 0.93 -15.26 7.19
N TYR A 223 0.52 -14.05 6.84
CA TYR A 223 0.91 -12.80 7.49
C TYR A 223 -0.12 -12.41 8.55
N LEU A 224 -1.40 -12.38 8.16
CA LEU A 224 -2.46 -11.74 8.95
C LEU A 224 -2.74 -12.49 10.26
N LEU A 225 -2.69 -13.82 10.28
CA LEU A 225 -2.95 -14.59 11.51
C LEU A 225 -1.92 -14.28 12.61
N PRO A 226 -0.60 -14.44 12.39
CA PRO A 226 0.40 -14.05 13.38
C PRO A 226 0.28 -12.58 13.79
N ALA A 227 0.07 -11.68 12.82
CA ALA A 227 -0.05 -10.26 13.08
C ALA A 227 -1.24 -9.90 13.98
N LEU A 228 -2.28 -10.74 14.04
CA LEU A 228 -3.45 -10.56 14.90
C LEU A 228 -3.34 -11.30 16.23
N THR A 229 -2.77 -12.50 16.26
CA THR A 229 -2.80 -13.36 17.45
C THR A 229 -1.60 -13.17 18.37
N LEU A 230 -0.46 -12.68 17.85
CA LEU A 230 0.79 -12.56 18.62
C LEU A 230 1.06 -11.16 19.16
N GLN A 231 0.13 -10.21 18.95
CA GLN A 231 0.34 -8.79 19.33
C GLN A 231 0.60 -8.57 20.82
N HIS A 232 0.13 -9.49 21.67
CA HIS A 232 0.34 -9.45 23.12
C HIS A 232 1.80 -9.65 23.54
N HIS A 233 2.69 -10.06 22.60
CA HIS A 233 4.13 -10.20 22.84
C HIS A 233 4.95 -8.95 22.53
N ILE A 234 4.34 -7.92 21.92
CA ILE A 234 5.02 -6.67 21.55
C ILE A 234 4.35 -5.45 22.19
N SER A 235 5.07 -4.35 22.21
CA SER A 235 4.62 -3.09 22.81
C SER A 235 3.70 -2.28 21.87
N THR A 236 2.52 -2.83 21.57
CA THR A 236 1.51 -2.21 20.69
C THR A 236 0.99 -0.86 21.18
N ALA A 237 1.15 -0.52 22.46
CA ALA A 237 0.70 0.74 23.04
C ALA A 237 1.33 1.97 22.34
N ALA A 238 2.58 1.86 21.86
CA ALA A 238 3.23 2.93 21.11
C ALA A 238 2.65 3.11 19.69
N MET A 239 1.97 2.10 19.14
CA MET A 239 1.30 2.22 17.83
C MET A 239 0.02 3.04 17.90
N THR A 240 -0.53 3.28 19.09
CA THR A 240 -1.81 3.95 19.30
C THR A 240 -1.74 5.04 20.37
N SER A 241 -0.59 5.70 20.53
CA SER A 241 -0.40 6.80 21.48
C SER A 241 0.06 8.09 20.79
N GLY A 242 -0.17 9.24 21.44
CA GLY A 242 0.30 10.54 20.94
C GLY A 242 -0.10 10.81 19.48
N ILE A 243 0.91 11.05 18.63
CA ILE A 243 0.74 11.30 17.19
C ILE A 243 0.23 10.08 16.40
N TYR A 244 0.25 8.88 16.98
CA TYR A 244 -0.24 7.66 16.34
C TYR A 244 -1.71 7.35 16.70
N ARG A 245 -2.41 8.26 17.37
CA ARG A 245 -3.88 8.20 17.49
C ARG A 245 -4.53 9.02 16.38
N PRO A 246 -5.32 8.41 15.48
CA PRO A 246 -5.88 9.16 14.35
C PRO A 246 -6.84 10.28 14.79
N ALA A 247 -7.57 10.10 15.89
CA ALA A 247 -8.47 11.12 16.44
C ALA A 247 -7.72 12.41 16.86
N ASN A 248 -6.43 12.33 17.20
CA ASN A 248 -5.65 13.49 17.64
C ASN A 248 -5.31 14.45 16.50
N TRP A 249 -5.52 14.04 15.25
CA TRP A 249 -5.28 14.83 14.05
C TRP A 249 -6.51 15.58 13.54
N ALA A 250 -7.64 15.47 14.24
CA ALA A 250 -8.83 16.25 13.94
C ALA A 250 -8.53 17.77 13.94
N PRO A 251 -9.32 18.61 13.26
CA PRO A 251 -9.05 20.05 13.19
C PRO A 251 -9.08 20.75 14.57
N TRP A 252 -9.75 20.14 15.55
CA TRP A 252 -9.79 20.56 16.96
C TRP A 252 -8.98 19.63 17.89
N GLY A 253 -8.15 18.77 17.32
CA GLY A 253 -7.26 17.88 18.06
C GLY A 253 -5.91 18.53 18.40
N PRO A 254 -5.11 17.91 19.27
CA PRO A 254 -3.82 18.45 19.72
C PRO A 254 -2.77 18.59 18.61
N TYR A 255 -2.91 17.89 17.48
CA TYR A 255 -1.96 17.95 16.35
C TYR A 255 -2.59 18.52 15.06
N ALA A 256 -3.73 19.22 15.15
CA ALA A 256 -4.55 19.70 14.04
C ALA A 256 -3.79 19.85 12.70
N ALA A 257 -3.98 18.88 11.79
CA ALA A 257 -3.25 18.82 10.53
C ALA A 257 -3.95 19.60 9.41
N LEU A 258 -4.17 20.90 9.61
CA LEU A 258 -4.79 21.76 8.59
C LEU A 258 -4.01 21.75 7.25
N TRP A 259 -2.72 21.42 7.28
CA TRP A 259 -1.88 21.23 6.10
C TRP A 259 -2.34 20.09 5.18
N VAL A 260 -3.16 19.15 5.66
CA VAL A 260 -3.75 18.05 4.87
C VAL A 260 -4.96 18.54 4.07
N ALA A 261 -5.63 19.63 4.48
CA ALA A 261 -6.85 20.10 3.83
C ALA A 261 -6.72 20.31 2.31
N PRO A 262 -5.64 20.93 1.79
CA PRO A 262 -5.45 21.06 0.35
C PRO A 262 -5.37 19.72 -0.40
N PHE A 263 -4.74 18.70 0.21
CA PHE A 263 -4.67 17.35 -0.36
C PHE A 263 -6.04 16.68 -0.47
N ALA A 264 -6.97 17.01 0.44
CA ALA A 264 -8.33 16.48 0.42
C ALA A 264 -9.29 17.29 -0.48
N LEU A 265 -9.15 18.62 -0.49
CA LEU A 265 -10.06 19.52 -1.21
C LEU A 265 -9.79 19.59 -2.71
N ALA A 266 -8.53 19.46 -3.15
CA ALA A 266 -8.22 19.42 -4.58
C ALA A 266 -8.91 18.25 -5.31
N PRO A 267 -8.87 17.00 -4.80
CA PRO A 267 -9.66 15.89 -5.33
C PRO A 267 -11.17 16.12 -5.31
N VAL A 268 -11.72 16.77 -4.26
CA VAL A 268 -13.15 17.14 -4.20
C VAL A 268 -13.51 18.07 -5.34
N ALA A 269 -12.72 19.14 -5.56
CA ALA A 269 -12.93 20.06 -6.67
C ALA A 269 -12.82 19.33 -8.02
N LEU A 270 -11.83 18.46 -8.19
CA LEU A 270 -11.63 17.65 -9.39
C LEU A 270 -12.86 16.76 -9.69
N ALA A 271 -13.46 16.16 -8.66
CA ALA A 271 -14.63 15.30 -8.79
C ALA A 271 -15.96 16.07 -8.94
N ALA A 272 -16.08 17.25 -8.31
CA ALA A 272 -17.30 18.07 -8.28
C ALA A 272 -17.72 18.59 -9.66
N GLY A 273 -16.79 18.69 -10.61
CA GLY A 273 -17.09 19.15 -11.95
C GLY A 273 -17.83 18.13 -12.85
N GLY A 274 -18.04 16.89 -12.40
CA GLY A 274 -18.66 15.81 -13.20
C GLY A 274 -20.07 15.40 -12.74
N ARG A 275 -20.86 14.77 -13.64
CA ARG A 275 -22.20 14.19 -13.33
C ARG A 275 -22.13 12.80 -12.66
N ARG A 276 -21.08 12.49 -11.91
CA ARG A 276 -20.79 11.14 -11.39
C ARG A 276 -20.92 11.09 -9.87
N TRP A 277 -22.15 11.28 -9.38
CA TRP A 277 -22.50 11.40 -7.95
C TRP A 277 -21.94 10.29 -7.06
N PHE A 278 -21.87 9.04 -7.54
CA PHE A 278 -21.26 7.95 -6.79
C PHE A 278 -19.80 8.23 -6.42
N TRP A 279 -18.98 8.59 -7.41
CA TRP A 279 -17.56 8.87 -7.19
C TRP A 279 -17.35 10.15 -6.39
N LEU A 280 -18.19 11.17 -6.61
CA LEU A 280 -18.18 12.37 -5.77
C LEU A 280 -18.48 12.03 -4.31
N GLY A 281 -19.45 11.15 -4.03
CA GLY A 281 -19.76 10.68 -2.69
C GLY A 281 -18.58 9.97 -2.03
N VAL A 282 -17.89 9.09 -2.76
CA VAL A 282 -16.65 8.42 -2.28
C VAL A 282 -15.55 9.45 -1.95
N VAL A 283 -15.34 10.44 -2.83
CA VAL A 283 -14.34 11.48 -2.64
C VAL A 283 -14.67 12.36 -1.43
N VAL A 284 -15.92 12.81 -1.28
CA VAL A 284 -16.35 13.66 -0.16
C VAL A 284 -16.27 12.90 1.17
N PHE A 285 -16.75 11.66 1.21
CA PHE A 285 -16.65 10.80 2.39
C PHE A 285 -15.18 10.56 2.78
N GLY A 286 -14.36 10.18 1.81
CA GLY A 286 -12.94 9.94 2.02
C GLY A 286 -12.18 11.20 2.45
N ALA A 287 -12.51 12.36 1.89
CA ALA A 287 -11.94 13.65 2.29
C ALA A 287 -12.30 13.97 3.75
N ALA A 288 -13.57 13.80 4.15
CA ALA A 288 -14.00 14.02 5.54
C ALA A 288 -13.30 13.07 6.52
N MET A 289 -13.12 11.80 6.14
CA MET A 289 -12.34 10.83 6.90
C MET A 289 -10.87 11.24 7.00
N SER A 290 -10.25 11.64 5.88
CA SER A 290 -8.83 12.03 5.82
C SER A 290 -8.48 13.22 6.73
N LEU A 291 -9.45 14.13 6.91
CA LEU A 291 -9.32 15.30 7.78
C LEU A 291 -9.78 15.04 9.21
N ALA A 292 -10.20 13.81 9.54
CA ALA A 292 -10.71 13.44 10.84
C ALA A 292 -11.80 14.40 11.39
N VAL A 293 -12.68 14.88 10.50
CA VAL A 293 -13.79 15.80 10.84
C VAL A 293 -14.76 15.17 11.85
N ILE A 294 -14.78 13.84 11.98
CA ILE A 294 -15.56 13.16 13.03
C ILE A 294 -14.59 12.27 13.82
N PRO A 295 -13.88 12.80 14.84
CA PRO A 295 -12.85 12.06 15.57
C PRO A 295 -13.39 10.80 16.25
N MET A 296 -14.67 10.75 16.59
CA MET A 296 -15.32 9.59 17.19
C MET A 296 -15.26 8.35 16.26
N VAL A 297 -15.29 8.54 14.93
CA VAL A 297 -15.12 7.43 13.98
C VAL A 297 -13.74 6.78 14.12
N TRP A 298 -12.72 7.58 14.40
CA TRP A 298 -11.35 7.11 14.61
C TRP A 298 -11.12 6.47 15.98
N SER A 299 -12.13 6.44 16.85
CA SER A 299 -12.11 5.70 18.11
C SER A 299 -12.73 4.30 17.97
N LEU A 300 -13.27 3.95 16.80
CA LEU A 300 -13.84 2.63 16.56
C LEU A 300 -12.73 1.56 16.48
N PRO A 301 -12.99 0.33 16.98
CA PRO A 301 -12.02 -0.75 16.94
C PRO A 301 -11.48 -1.01 15.53
N GLY A 302 -10.16 -1.00 15.40
CA GLY A 302 -9.45 -1.19 14.13
C GLY A 302 -9.10 0.13 13.43
N LEU A 303 -10.01 1.10 13.42
CA LEU A 303 -9.72 2.44 12.86
C LEU A 303 -8.77 3.23 13.77
N ASP A 304 -8.84 3.01 15.07
CA ASP A 304 -7.91 3.54 16.07
C ASP A 304 -6.45 3.14 15.83
N ARG A 305 -6.22 2.05 15.07
CA ARG A 305 -4.89 1.54 14.71
C ARG A 305 -4.38 1.98 13.33
N VAL A 306 -5.16 2.78 12.60
CA VAL A 306 -4.75 3.33 11.31
C VAL A 306 -3.67 4.40 11.47
N GLN A 307 -3.47 4.91 12.68
CA GLN A 307 -2.56 5.99 13.09
C GLN A 307 -2.81 7.35 12.46
N PHE A 308 -2.81 7.43 11.13
CA PHE A 308 -2.87 8.66 10.37
C PHE A 308 -4.11 8.68 9.49
N PRO A 309 -5.07 9.60 9.74
CA PRO A 309 -6.34 9.60 9.01
C PRO A 309 -6.16 9.93 7.52
N TRP A 310 -5.14 10.73 7.18
CA TRP A 310 -4.83 11.11 5.79
C TRP A 310 -4.43 9.96 4.88
N ARG A 311 -4.14 8.76 5.41
CA ARG A 311 -4.00 7.53 4.62
C ARG A 311 -5.25 7.23 3.78
N MET A 312 -6.39 7.82 4.14
CA MET A 312 -7.61 7.74 3.33
C MET A 312 -7.47 8.43 1.96
N LEU A 313 -6.49 9.34 1.80
CA LEU A 313 -6.23 10.02 0.54
C LEU A 313 -5.87 9.06 -0.61
N VAL A 314 -5.32 7.87 -0.31
CA VAL A 314 -5.12 6.80 -1.31
C VAL A 314 -6.43 6.48 -2.05
N VAL A 315 -7.55 6.38 -1.31
CA VAL A 315 -8.88 6.13 -1.88
C VAL A 315 -9.45 7.38 -2.55
N VAL A 316 -9.26 8.56 -1.93
CA VAL A 316 -9.77 9.84 -2.43
C VAL A 316 -9.19 10.16 -3.80
N GLU A 317 -7.88 10.02 -3.99
CA GLU A 317 -7.21 10.30 -5.27
C GLU A 317 -7.64 9.33 -6.37
N PHE A 318 -7.72 8.04 -6.06
CA PHE A 318 -8.26 7.03 -7.00
C PHE A 318 -9.67 7.40 -7.46
N ALA A 319 -10.55 7.74 -6.52
CA ALA A 319 -11.94 8.05 -6.80
C ALA A 319 -12.10 9.38 -7.57
N ALA A 320 -11.30 10.40 -7.25
CA ALA A 320 -11.35 11.70 -7.91
C ALA A 320 -10.84 11.64 -9.35
N VAL A 321 -9.72 10.95 -9.60
CA VAL A 321 -9.23 10.73 -10.96
C VAL A 321 -10.22 9.88 -11.77
N THR A 322 -10.83 8.86 -11.14
CA THR A 322 -11.91 8.08 -11.77
C THR A 322 -13.11 8.96 -12.14
N ALA A 323 -13.55 9.85 -11.24
CA ALA A 323 -14.65 10.77 -11.50
C ALA A 323 -14.36 11.69 -12.70
N ALA A 324 -13.20 12.33 -12.71
CA ALA A 324 -12.77 13.22 -13.79
C ALA A 324 -12.61 12.48 -15.13
N ALA A 325 -12.04 11.27 -15.11
CA ALA A 325 -11.87 10.48 -16.33
C ALA A 325 -13.21 10.05 -16.97
N LEU A 326 -14.25 9.81 -16.16
CA LEU A 326 -15.59 9.40 -16.61
C LEU A 326 -16.51 10.57 -16.95
N GLY A 327 -16.10 11.79 -16.62
CA GLY A 327 -16.84 13.02 -16.80
C GLY A 327 -15.96 14.19 -16.41
N PRO A 328 -15.17 14.75 -17.35
CA PRO A 328 -14.20 15.79 -17.05
C PRO A 328 -14.86 16.98 -16.34
N PRO A 329 -14.17 17.58 -15.35
CA PRO A 329 -14.73 18.72 -14.64
C PRO A 329 -14.93 19.92 -15.56
N ARG A 330 -15.90 20.77 -15.22
CA ARG A 330 -15.99 22.12 -15.82
C ARG A 330 -14.69 22.88 -15.54
N LEU A 331 -14.31 23.78 -16.44
CA LEU A 331 -13.06 24.54 -16.36
C LEU A 331 -12.83 25.22 -15.01
N VAL A 332 -13.87 25.81 -14.41
CA VAL A 332 -13.79 26.46 -13.09
C VAL A 332 -13.36 25.47 -12.00
N PHE A 333 -13.91 24.25 -11.99
CA PHE A 333 -13.55 23.22 -11.02
C PHE A 333 -12.17 22.62 -11.30
N ALA A 334 -11.78 22.52 -12.58
CA ALA A 334 -10.43 22.11 -12.96
C ALA A 334 -9.39 23.14 -12.48
N ALA A 335 -9.66 24.43 -12.69
CA ALA A 335 -8.81 25.52 -12.23
C ALA A 335 -8.72 25.57 -10.70
N LEU A 336 -9.84 25.37 -10.00
CA LEU A 336 -9.86 25.27 -8.54
C LEU A 336 -9.04 24.07 -8.05
N ALA A 337 -9.19 22.89 -8.67
CA ALA A 337 -8.41 21.71 -8.31
C ALA A 337 -6.91 21.94 -8.52
N LEU A 338 -6.52 22.61 -9.61
CA LEU A 338 -5.13 22.98 -9.88
C LEU A 338 -4.60 23.97 -8.83
N ALA A 339 -5.35 25.03 -8.53
CA ALA A 339 -4.97 26.03 -7.54
C ALA A 339 -4.81 25.41 -6.13
N LEU A 340 -5.74 24.54 -5.72
CA LEU A 340 -5.66 23.81 -4.46
C LEU A 340 -4.49 22.82 -4.44
N SER A 341 -4.15 22.21 -5.57
CA SER A 341 -3.01 21.29 -5.69
C SER A 341 -1.66 21.99 -5.60
N ALA A 342 -1.59 23.31 -5.86
CA ALA A 342 -0.34 24.06 -5.76
C ALA A 342 0.28 23.99 -4.34
N VAL A 343 -0.56 23.98 -3.30
CA VAL A 343 -0.08 23.91 -1.91
C VAL A 343 0.55 22.54 -1.58
N PRO A 344 -0.10 21.39 -1.83
CA PRO A 344 0.51 20.07 -1.75
C PRO A 344 1.83 19.95 -2.50
N TYR A 345 1.89 20.48 -3.73
CA TYR A 345 3.10 20.43 -4.55
C TYR A 345 4.22 21.32 -4.01
N ALA A 346 3.90 22.50 -3.48
CA ALA A 346 4.88 23.34 -2.80
C ALA A 346 5.43 22.64 -1.54
N ARG A 347 4.57 22.01 -0.74
CA ARG A 347 4.97 21.23 0.43
C ARG A 347 5.81 20.02 0.04
N LEU A 348 5.43 19.31 -1.03
CA LEU A 348 6.21 18.22 -1.60
C LEU A 348 7.61 18.69 -1.97
N PHE A 349 7.72 19.81 -2.69
CA PHE A 349 9.00 20.39 -3.09
C PHE A 349 9.86 20.77 -1.88
N GLU A 350 9.27 21.42 -0.89
CA GLU A 350 9.94 21.79 0.36
C GLU A 350 10.51 20.54 1.08
N VAL A 351 9.67 19.55 1.37
CA VAL A 351 10.08 18.35 2.13
C VAL A 351 11.07 17.51 1.32
N SER A 352 10.84 17.38 0.00
CA SER A 352 11.77 16.70 -0.89
C SER A 352 13.14 17.38 -0.88
N SER A 353 13.19 18.70 -1.00
CA SER A 353 14.46 19.44 -1.00
C SER A 353 15.26 19.22 0.28
N GLN A 354 14.59 19.15 1.43
CA GLN A 354 15.24 18.86 2.72
C GLN A 354 15.72 17.40 2.81
N ALA A 355 14.88 16.45 2.39
CA ALA A 355 15.18 15.03 2.44
C ALA A 355 16.33 14.61 1.50
N LEU A 356 16.48 15.30 0.37
CA LEU A 356 17.53 15.06 -0.64
C LEU A 356 18.95 15.39 -0.14
N HIS A 357 19.07 16.16 0.95
CA HIS A 357 20.37 16.54 1.54
C HIS A 357 20.75 15.71 2.77
N LEU A 358 19.84 14.89 3.29
CA LEU A 358 20.09 14.06 4.45
C LEU A 358 20.76 12.75 4.02
N ARG A 359 22.04 12.60 4.38
CA ARG A 359 22.73 11.31 4.30
C ARG A 359 22.27 10.44 5.46
N TYR A 360 22.06 9.14 5.19
CA TYR A 360 21.91 8.17 6.28
C TYR A 360 23.12 8.28 7.20
N ALA A 361 22.86 8.46 8.49
CA ALA A 361 23.92 8.58 9.48
C ALA A 361 24.73 7.28 9.52
N ALA A 362 26.06 7.36 9.69
CA ALA A 362 26.91 6.19 9.84
C ALA A 362 26.44 5.25 10.96
N ASP A 363 25.80 5.81 11.99
CA ASP A 363 25.20 5.07 13.09
C ASP A 363 24.04 4.16 12.65
N THR A 364 23.30 4.51 11.58
CA THR A 364 22.21 3.65 11.06
C THR A 364 22.76 2.34 10.49
N GLU A 365 23.88 2.40 9.76
CA GLU A 365 24.49 1.21 9.16
C GLU A 365 25.14 0.30 10.21
N ARG A 366 25.62 0.89 11.31
CA ARG A 366 26.24 0.19 12.43
C ARG A 366 25.19 -0.45 13.35
N ASP A 367 24.20 0.33 13.78
CA ASP A 367 23.31 -0.06 14.89
C ASP A 367 21.99 -0.66 14.41
N LEU A 368 21.63 -0.46 13.13
CA LEU A 368 20.39 -0.94 12.52
C LEU A 368 19.16 -0.76 13.43
N PRO A 369 18.85 0.49 13.84
CA PRO A 369 17.73 0.76 14.74
C PRO A 369 16.40 0.37 14.07
N ASP A 370 15.47 -0.17 14.84
CA ASP A 370 14.19 -0.68 14.31
C ASP A 370 13.00 0.06 14.94
N ALA A 371 11.78 -0.32 14.58
CA ALA A 371 10.56 0.25 15.13
C ALA A 371 10.38 -0.21 16.60
N PRO A 372 10.37 0.71 17.57
CA PRO A 372 10.31 0.33 18.98
C PRO A 372 8.97 -0.29 19.39
N GLU A 373 7.93 -0.17 18.57
CA GLU A 373 6.65 -0.86 18.77
C GLU A 373 6.76 -2.39 18.70
N TYR A 374 7.84 -2.90 18.10
CA TYR A 374 8.14 -4.33 18.04
C TYR A 374 9.02 -4.83 19.18
N LEU A 375 9.41 -3.96 20.12
CA LEU A 375 10.06 -4.39 21.35
C LEU A 375 9.13 -5.27 22.20
N PRO A 376 9.69 -6.18 23.02
CA PRO A 376 8.92 -7.07 23.88
C PRO A 376 7.87 -6.33 24.71
N ALA A 377 6.72 -6.94 24.91
CA ALA A 377 5.66 -6.41 25.76
C ALA A 377 6.21 -6.09 27.17
N GLY A 378 5.87 -4.92 27.68
CA GLY A 378 6.36 -4.42 28.98
C GLY A 378 7.67 -3.64 28.92
N SER A 379 8.26 -3.44 27.75
CA SER A 379 9.44 -2.57 27.58
C SER A 379 9.12 -1.12 27.95
N ASP A 380 10.08 -0.43 28.56
CA ASP A 380 9.93 1.00 28.88
C ASP A 380 10.04 1.85 27.62
N LEU A 381 8.94 2.51 27.25
CA LEU A 381 8.83 3.39 26.09
C LEU A 381 8.64 4.87 26.49
N SER A 382 8.81 5.21 27.77
CA SER A 382 8.52 6.54 28.31
C SER A 382 9.38 7.66 27.71
N GLY A 383 10.58 7.34 27.22
CA GLY A 383 11.47 8.29 26.55
C GLY A 383 11.14 8.56 25.07
N LEU A 384 10.19 7.82 24.48
CA LEU A 384 9.84 7.99 23.07
C LEU A 384 8.99 9.24 22.85
N THR A 385 9.38 10.03 21.86
CA THR A 385 8.61 11.16 21.36
C THR A 385 8.35 11.00 19.88
N ALA A 386 7.54 11.89 19.29
CA ALA A 386 7.33 11.92 17.85
C ALA A 386 8.65 12.11 17.06
N SER A 387 9.61 12.85 17.61
CA SER A 387 10.88 13.19 16.97
C SER A 387 12.05 12.31 17.42
N ASN A 388 12.03 11.79 18.65
CA ASN A 388 13.03 10.87 19.16
C ASN A 388 12.43 9.47 19.35
N ARG A 389 12.74 8.59 18.39
CA ARG A 389 12.23 7.22 18.33
C ARG A 389 13.23 6.16 18.82
N VAL A 390 14.35 6.59 19.42
CA VAL A 390 15.37 5.69 19.95
C VAL A 390 15.06 5.37 21.42
N PRO A 391 14.69 4.13 21.76
CA PRO A 391 14.44 3.70 23.14
C PRO A 391 15.76 3.43 23.89
N ASP A 392 15.71 3.49 25.22
CA ASP A 392 16.80 2.98 26.07
C ASP A 392 16.69 1.46 26.17
N LEU A 393 17.51 0.76 25.38
CA LEU A 393 17.48 -0.70 25.28
C LEU A 393 17.87 -1.40 26.59
N ASN A 394 18.54 -0.73 27.53
CA ASN A 394 18.81 -1.29 28.86
C ASN A 394 17.54 -1.45 29.70
N LYS A 395 16.46 -0.79 29.30
CA LYS A 395 15.14 -0.87 29.92
C LYS A 395 14.13 -1.65 29.06
N ALA A 396 14.61 -2.33 28.03
CA ALA A 396 13.77 -3.25 27.27
C ALA A 396 13.38 -4.46 28.14
N ALA A 397 12.14 -4.90 28.03
CA ALA A 397 11.69 -6.11 28.72
C ALA A 397 12.31 -7.34 28.08
N THR A 398 12.41 -8.43 28.85
CA THR A 398 12.83 -9.73 28.33
C THR A 398 11.82 -10.27 27.32
N PRO A 399 12.25 -10.74 26.13
CA PRO A 399 11.36 -11.38 25.17
C PRO A 399 10.62 -12.57 25.79
N THR A 400 9.29 -12.61 25.62
CA THR A 400 8.47 -13.75 26.06
C THR A 400 8.42 -14.87 25.01
N LEU A 401 8.79 -14.57 23.77
CA LEU A 401 8.99 -15.53 22.70
C LEU A 401 10.47 -15.92 22.72
N SER A 402 10.79 -17.16 23.10
CA SER A 402 12.17 -17.64 23.08
C SER A 402 12.64 -17.88 21.66
N ASP A 403 13.89 -17.48 21.40
CA ASP A 403 14.66 -17.60 20.17
C ASP A 403 15.04 -19.04 19.81
N ARG A 404 14.22 -20.03 20.19
CA ARG A 404 14.40 -21.33 19.55
C ARG A 404 14.11 -21.07 18.08
N PRO A 405 14.97 -21.52 17.15
CA PRO A 405 14.48 -21.85 15.83
C PRO A 405 13.42 -22.91 16.12
N VAL A 406 12.17 -22.48 16.32
CA VAL A 406 11.02 -23.27 15.93
C VAL A 406 11.42 -23.60 14.54
N ALA A 407 11.85 -24.84 14.37
CA ALA A 407 12.33 -25.33 13.12
C ALA A 407 11.39 -24.72 12.08
N GLN A 408 11.94 -24.20 10.99
CA GLN A 408 11.13 -23.88 9.82
C GLN A 408 10.57 -25.22 9.30
N THR A 409 9.79 -25.93 10.13
CA THR A 409 9.32 -27.28 10.03
C THR A 409 8.03 -27.16 9.29
N ARG A 410 8.12 -27.43 7.99
CA ARG A 410 7.06 -28.00 7.17
C ARG A 410 5.80 -27.13 6.96
N TRP A 411 5.31 -26.36 7.92
CA TRP A 411 4.10 -25.54 7.85
C TRP A 411 4.20 -24.41 6.82
N GLY A 412 5.35 -23.75 6.70
CA GLY A 412 5.59 -22.76 5.64
C GLY A 412 5.48 -23.40 4.24
N ALA A 413 6.07 -24.58 4.06
CA ALA A 413 5.98 -25.35 2.83
C ALA A 413 4.56 -25.86 2.54
N TRP A 414 3.78 -26.24 3.56
CA TRP A 414 2.37 -26.61 3.42
C TRP A 414 1.49 -25.44 2.98
N ILE A 415 1.68 -24.25 3.55
CA ILE A 415 0.91 -23.05 3.17
C ILE A 415 1.28 -22.59 1.76
N SER A 416 2.57 -22.59 1.41
CA SER A 416 3.04 -22.32 0.04
C SER A 416 2.54 -23.37 -0.97
N GLY A 417 2.47 -24.65 -0.56
CA GLY A 417 1.91 -25.74 -1.36
C GLY A 417 0.40 -25.61 -1.57
N LEU A 418 -0.35 -25.21 -0.54
CA LEU A 418 -1.79 -24.94 -0.64
C LEU A 418 -2.07 -23.73 -1.55
N PHE A 419 -1.22 -22.71 -1.49
CA PHE A 419 -1.27 -21.52 -2.34
C PHE A 419 -1.03 -21.87 -3.82
N LEU A 420 -0.01 -22.69 -4.11
CA LEU A 420 0.25 -23.19 -5.46
C LEU A 420 -0.86 -24.11 -5.98
N ALA A 421 -1.44 -24.94 -5.12
CA ALA A 421 -2.58 -25.80 -5.46
C ALA A 421 -3.86 -24.99 -5.75
N LEU A 422 -4.12 -23.92 -4.98
CA LEU A 422 -5.22 -22.99 -5.23
C LEU A 422 -5.03 -22.21 -6.53
N LEU A 423 -3.80 -21.76 -6.82
CA LEU A 423 -3.47 -21.14 -8.11
C LEU A 423 -3.67 -22.10 -9.28
N ALA A 424 -3.24 -23.36 -9.15
CA ALA A 424 -3.44 -24.40 -10.17
C ALA A 424 -4.92 -24.73 -10.38
N ALA A 425 -5.72 -24.76 -9.32
CA ALA A 425 -7.17 -24.98 -9.38
C ALA A 425 -7.91 -23.80 -10.05
N ILE A 426 -7.49 -22.56 -9.78
CA ILE A 426 -8.02 -21.35 -10.44
C ILE A 426 -7.64 -21.31 -11.93
N CYS A 427 -6.45 -21.82 -12.28
CA CYS A 427 -5.93 -21.88 -13.65
C CYS A 427 -6.36 -23.14 -14.43
N GLY A 428 -7.48 -23.79 -14.06
CA GLY A 428 -7.96 -25.07 -14.60
C GLY A 428 -7.75 -25.31 -16.10
N PRO A 429 -7.61 -26.60 -16.50
CA PRO A 429 -6.98 -26.99 -17.76
C PRO A 429 -7.67 -26.36 -18.96
N ARG A 430 -6.86 -25.69 -19.80
CA ARG A 430 -7.29 -25.19 -21.11
C ARG A 430 -7.86 -26.38 -21.91
N LEU A 431 -9.11 -26.18 -22.34
CA LEU A 431 -9.90 -27.04 -23.22
C LEU A 431 -9.03 -27.74 -24.29
N ARG A 432 -9.13 -29.07 -24.34
CA ARG A 432 -8.63 -29.88 -25.47
C ARG A 432 -9.26 -29.38 -26.78
N PRO A 433 -8.52 -29.32 -27.90
CA PRO A 433 -9.12 -29.01 -29.19
C PRO A 433 -10.15 -30.09 -29.55
N ARG A 434 -11.39 -29.69 -29.87
CA ARG A 434 -12.36 -30.59 -30.50
C ARG A 434 -11.78 -31.03 -31.85
N ALA A 435 -11.52 -32.33 -31.98
CA ALA A 435 -11.16 -32.95 -33.25
C ALA A 435 -12.27 -32.65 -34.28
N ARG A 436 -11.86 -32.04 -35.40
CA ARG A 436 -12.74 -31.76 -36.53
C ARG A 436 -12.98 -33.07 -37.26
N VAL A 437 -14.18 -33.64 -37.14
CA VAL A 437 -14.62 -34.76 -37.97
C VAL A 437 -14.68 -34.28 -39.42
N LYS A 438 -13.73 -34.72 -40.25
CA LYS A 438 -13.85 -34.67 -41.71
C LYS A 438 -14.87 -35.73 -42.12
N ARG A 439 -16.08 -35.32 -42.49
CA ARG A 439 -16.92 -36.14 -43.38
C ARG A 439 -16.30 -36.05 -44.77
N SER A 440 -15.71 -37.14 -45.25
CA SER A 440 -15.44 -37.34 -46.66
C SER A 440 -16.78 -37.46 -47.40
N ARG A 441 -16.96 -36.60 -48.40
CA ARG A 441 -17.82 -36.86 -49.54
C ARG A 441 -16.91 -37.42 -50.63
N ALA A 442 -17.28 -38.56 -51.21
CA ALA A 442 -17.28 -38.86 -52.65
C ALA A 442 -17.23 -40.37 -52.88
N GLY A 443 -17.98 -40.82 -53.89
CA GLY A 443 -17.69 -42.05 -54.66
C GLY A 443 -18.30 -43.30 -54.08
#